data_AF-A0A9D2CI85-F1
#
_entry.id   AF-A0A9D2CI85-F1
#
_cell.length_a   1.000
_cell.length_b   1.000
_cell.length_c   1.000
_cell.angle_alpha   90.00
_cell.angle_beta   90.00
_cell.angle_gamma   90.00
#
_symmetry.space_group_name_H-M   'P 1'
#
loop_
_entity.id
_entity.type
_entity.pdbx_description
1 polymer ?
#
loop_
_entity_poly.entity_id
_entity_poly.type
_entity_poly.pdbx_seq_one_letter_code
_entity_poly.pdbx_strand_id
1 'polypeptide(L)' 'MPGEVQKHIFEKFYQGDASHSTYGTGLGLALAKRITDLHGGSISVRSAPGEGSCFSVRLPVQPASRRLCAKSGQS' A
#
# COMPACT_ATOMS: atom_id res chain seq x y z
N MET A 1 -13.44 6.45 -8.61
CA MET A 1 -14.21 5.44 -7.83
C MET A 1 -15.07 6.14 -6.78
N PRO A 2 -16.34 5.74 -6.57
CA PRO A 2 -17.18 6.28 -5.49
C PRO A 2 -16.53 6.14 -4.10
N GLY A 3 -16.87 7.02 -3.16
CA GLY A 3 -16.26 7.01 -1.82
C GLY A 3 -16.54 5.75 -1.01
N GLU A 4 -17.69 5.10 -1.23
CA GLU A 4 -18.07 3.86 -0.56
C GLU A 4 -17.22 2.68 -1.03
N VAL A 5 -16.99 2.59 -2.35
CA VAL A 5 -16.06 1.62 -2.96
C VAL A 5 -14.68 1.74 -2.31
N GLN A 6 -14.15 2.95 -2.11
CA GLN A 6 -12.83 3.18 -1.50
C GLN A 6 -12.69 2.61 -0.08
N LYS A 7 -13.77 2.45 0.67
CA LYS A 7 -13.76 1.84 2.02
C LYS A 7 -13.67 0.32 1.97
N HIS A 8 -14.30 -0.28 0.97
CA HIS A 8 -14.43 -1.74 0.86
C HIS A 8 -13.40 -2.39 -0.06
N ILE A 9 -12.66 -1.64 -0.90
CA ILE A 9 -11.70 -2.22 -1.84
C ILE A 9 -10.60 -3.08 -1.20
N PHE A 10 -10.30 -2.88 0.09
CA PHE A 10 -9.30 -3.67 0.81
C PHE A 10 -9.88 -4.92 1.50
N GLU A 11 -11.20 -5.10 1.43
CA GLU A 11 -11.86 -6.29 1.92
C GLU A 11 -11.61 -7.46 0.97
N LYS A 12 -11.50 -8.66 1.54
CA LYS A 12 -11.33 -9.87 0.73
C LYS A 12 -12.58 -10.08 -0.11
N PHE A 13 -12.39 -10.42 -1.38
CA PHE A 13 -13.47 -10.73 -2.33
C PHE A 13 -14.35 -9.55 -2.72
N TYR A 14 -14.00 -8.32 -2.34
CA TYR A 14 -14.73 -7.15 -2.82
C TYR A 14 -14.39 -6.88 -4.30
N GLN A 15 -15.41 -6.91 -5.15
CA GLN A 15 -15.35 -6.49 -6.55
C GLN A 15 -16.32 -5.30 -6.67
N GLY A 16 -15.78 -4.09 -6.84
CA GLY A 16 -16.60 -2.89 -7.08
C GLY A 16 -17.41 -3.06 -8.38
N ASP A 17 -18.59 -2.44 -8.43
CA ASP A 17 -19.61 -2.70 -9.45
C ASP A 17 -19.06 -2.82 -10.86
N ALA A 18 -19.47 -3.92 -11.49
CA ALA A 18 -19.02 -4.46 -12.74
C ALA A 18 -19.28 -3.51 -13.91
N SER A 19 -18.24 -2.85 -14.40
CA SER A 19 -18.22 -2.27 -15.74
C SER A 19 -16.79 -2.24 -16.22
N HIS A 20 -16.48 -3.22 -17.07
CA HIS A 20 -15.21 -3.38 -17.81
C HIS A 20 -14.06 -4.02 -17.03
N SER A 21 -14.03 -5.36 -17.11
CA SER A 21 -12.80 -6.11 -17.43
C SER A 21 -11.56 -5.80 -16.57
N THR A 22 -11.61 -6.06 -15.28
CA THR A 22 -10.38 -6.25 -14.49
C THR A 22 -10.34 -7.68 -13.98
N TYR A 23 -9.62 -8.54 -14.72
CA TYR A 23 -9.29 -9.90 -14.33
C TYR A 23 -8.67 -9.92 -12.92
N GLY A 24 -9.36 -10.52 -11.95
CA GLY A 24 -8.84 -10.71 -10.61
C GLY A 24 -9.90 -11.16 -9.60
N THR A 25 -9.52 -12.04 -8.67
CA THR A 25 -10.40 -12.60 -7.61
C THR A 25 -10.75 -11.62 -6.49
N GLY A 26 -10.40 -10.34 -6.61
CA GLY A 26 -10.53 -9.37 -5.51
C GLY A 26 -9.57 -9.64 -4.34
N LEU A 27 -8.52 -10.46 -4.54
CA LEU A 27 -7.58 -10.82 -3.47
C LEU A 27 -6.33 -9.95 -3.42
N GLY A 28 -5.90 -9.38 -4.55
CA GLY A 28 -4.61 -8.67 -4.63
C GLY A 28 -4.50 -7.52 -3.63
N LEU A 29 -5.54 -6.69 -3.53
CA LEU A 29 -5.51 -5.52 -2.66
C LEU A 29 -5.71 -5.90 -1.18
N ALA A 30 -6.50 -6.94 -0.90
CA ALA A 30 -6.61 -7.50 0.45
C ALA A 30 -5.29 -8.10 0.95
N LEU A 31 -4.53 -8.77 0.06
CA LEU A 31 -3.19 -9.27 0.35
C LEU A 31 -2.20 -8.12 0.58
N ALA A 32 -2.22 -7.09 -0.27
CA ALA A 32 -1.37 -5.92 -0.11
C ALA A 32 -1.61 -5.22 1.23
N LYS A 33 -2.88 -5.07 1.64
CA LYS A 33 -3.22 -4.57 2.98
C LYS A 33 -2.65 -5.48 4.07
N ARG A 34 -2.86 -6.80 3.97
CA ARG A 34 -2.36 -7.74 4.97
C ARG A 34 -0.83 -7.70 5.11
N ILE A 35 -0.11 -7.68 4.00
CA ILE A 35 1.36 -7.56 3.99
C ILE A 35 1.78 -6.24 4.61
N THR A 36 1.15 -5.12 4.23
CA THR A 36 1.44 -3.80 4.78
C THR A 36 1.21 -3.75 6.29
N ASP A 37 0.08 -4.29 6.76
CA ASP A 37 -0.27 -4.39 8.18
C ASP A 37 0.75 -5.23 8.96
N LEU A 38 1.22 -6.35 8.38
CA LEU A 38 2.26 -7.21 8.99
C LEU A 38 3.60 -6.49 9.15
N HIS A 39 3.90 -5.51 8.28
CA HIS A 39 5.09 -4.66 8.39
C HIS A 39 4.89 -3.46 9.33
N GLY A 40 3.74 -3.37 10.02
CA GLY A 40 3.40 -2.22 10.88
C GLY A 40 3.16 -0.93 10.08
N GLY A 41 2.84 -1.06 8.80
CA GLY A 41 2.58 0.05 7.90
C GLY A 41 1.11 0.41 7.78
N SER A 42 0.80 1.24 6.79
CA SER A 42 -0.56 1.57 6.38
C SER A 42 -0.67 1.70 4.86
N ILE A 43 -1.80 1.27 4.29
CA ILE A 43 -2.16 1.46 2.88
C ILE A 43 -3.41 2.34 2.79
N SER A 44 -3.48 3.22 1.79
CA SER A 44 -4.61 4.13 1.56
C SER A 44 -4.83 4.35 0.07
N VAL A 45 -6.04 4.75 -0.31
CA VAL A 45 -6.41 5.10 -1.68
C VAL A 45 -6.98 6.51 -1.72
N ARG A 46 -6.70 7.24 -2.80
CA ARG A 46 -7.43 8.45 -3.19
C ARG A 46 -7.85 8.31 -4.63
N SER A 47 -9.14 8.45 -4.90
CA SER A 47 -9.67 8.42 -6.26
C SER A 47 -10.72 9.51 -6.45
N ALA A 48 -10.66 10.19 -7.59
CA ALA A 48 -11.69 11.11 -8.07
C ALA A 48 -12.15 10.66 -9.48
N PRO A 49 -13.45 10.79 -9.81
CA PRO A 49 -13.93 10.53 -11.17
C PRO A 49 -13.16 11.35 -12.20
N GLY A 50 -12.70 10.70 -13.29
CA GLY A 50 -11.93 11.37 -14.35
C GLY A 50 -10.43 11.54 -14.08
N GLU A 51 -9.96 11.37 -12.84
CA GLU A 51 -8.53 11.55 -12.47
C GLU A 51 -7.78 10.23 -12.22
N GLY A 52 -8.51 9.12 -12.15
CA GLY A 52 -7.93 7.81 -11.83
C GLY A 52 -7.88 7.52 -10.33
N SER A 53 -6.91 6.69 -9.92
CA SER A 53 -6.75 6.24 -8.53
C SER A 53 -5.29 6.23 -8.12
N CYS A 54 -4.99 6.78 -6.95
CA CYS A 54 -3.67 6.78 -6.34
C CYS A 54 -3.68 5.90 -5.08
N PHE A 55 -2.81 4.90 -5.04
CA PHE A 55 -2.60 4.03 -3.88
C PHE A 55 -1.31 4.42 -3.17
N SER A 56 -1.36 4.66 -1.87
CA SER A 56 -0.22 5.08 -1.05
C SER A 56 0.05 4.08 0.06
N VAL A 57 1.28 3.57 0.11
CA VAL A 57 1.78 2.66 1.17
C VAL A 57 2.81 3.42 2.01
N ARG A 58 2.66 3.35 3.34
CA ARG A 58 3.64 3.87 4.31
C ARG A 58 4.13 2.71 5.16
N LEU A 59 5.45 2.56 5.27
CA LEU A 59 6.10 1.54 6.08
C LEU A 59 7.04 2.20 7.10
N PRO A 60 7.15 1.66 8.33
CA PRO A 60 8.15 2.11 9.28
C PRO A 60 9.55 1.80 8.74
N VAL A 61 10.43 2.79 8.76
CA VAL A 61 11.84 2.59 8.43
C VAL A 61 12.58 2.16 9.69
N GLN A 62 13.27 1.02 9.63
CA GLN A 62 14.27 0.75 10.66
C GLN A 62 15.42 1.74 10.45
N PRO A 63 15.93 2.38 11.52
CA PRO A 63 17.13 3.19 11.40
C PRO A 63 18.22 2.29 10.83
N ALA A 64 18.72 2.62 9.65
CA ALA A 64 19.84 1.91 9.06
C ALA A 64 20.95 1.90 10.11
N SER A 65 21.44 0.70 10.45
CA SER A 65 22.61 0.56 11.31
C SER A 65 23.77 1.24 10.58
N ARG A 66 23.99 2.50 10.92
CA ARG A 66 25.03 3.32 10.31
C ARG A 66 26.33 2.67 10.73
N ARG A 67 26.95 1.88 9.85
CA ARG A 67 28.36 1.52 10.00
C ARG A 67 29.12 2.83 9.89
N LEU A 68 29.42 3.43 11.05
CA LEU A 68 30.39 4.50 11.14
C LEU A 68 31.69 3.90 10.63
N CYS A 69 32.15 4.36 9.47
CA CYS A 69 33.51 4.17 9.03
C CYS A 69 34.41 4.75 10.13
N ALA A 70 35.00 3.88 10.94
CA ALA A 70 35.98 4.28 11.93
C ALA A 70 37.15 4.88 11.14
N LYS A 71 37.36 6.19 11.27
CA LYS A 71 38.58 6.82 10.79
C LYS A 71 39.74 6.25 11.62
N SER A 72 40.38 5.22 11.10
CA SER A 72 41.74 4.84 11.49
C SER A 72 42.69 5.95 11.04
N GLY A 73 43.36 6.61 11.98
CA GLY A 73 44.47 7.52 11.68
C GLY A 73 44.47 8.81 12.49
N GLN A 74 44.71 8.70 13.80
CA GLN A 74 45.48 9.71 14.52
C GLN A 74 46.85 9.09 14.79
N SER A 75 47.88 9.54 14.06
CA SER A 75 49.22 9.87 14.57
C SER A 75 50.12 10.34 13.43
#